data_AF-A0AB37RAU0-F1
#
_entry.id   AF-A0AB37RAU0-F1
#
_cell.length_a   1.000
_cell.length_b   1.000
_cell.length_c   1.000
_cell.angle_alpha   90.00
_cell.angle_beta   90.00
_cell.angle_gamma   90.00
#
_symmetry.space_group_name_H-M   'P 1'
#
loop_
_entity.id
_entity.type
_entity.pdbx_description
1 polymer ?
#
loop_
_entity_poly.entity_id
_entity_poly.type
_entity_poly.pdbx_seq_one_letter_code
_entity_poly.pdbx_strand_id
1 'polypeptide(L)'
;MTEPDDFPSEEQNVAVLIETLREDLADLNWTPAALMDRMRSLGDYRKPQTILRGINRALEGQTKPSGELLCLVRQAVRFKRRLLRSYGNTLWTQLGDGSHTTQVEDFRITLAPQTKGRWLVVVVHKDGYSPAYPRWQETLEAAKHMAFMTLDNAQNWQQEYAEEQAREAAAHL
;
A
#
# COMPACT_ATOMS: atom_id res chain seq x y z
N MET A 1 5.33 17.26 -39.22
CA MET A 1 5.69 17.49 -37.81
C MET A 1 5.28 16.23 -37.08
N THR A 2 6.20 15.27 -37.02
CA THR A 2 5.99 13.98 -36.34
C THR A 2 6.15 14.24 -34.84
N GLU A 3 5.09 14.00 -34.07
CA GLU A 3 5.19 13.91 -32.61
C GLU A 3 6.26 12.87 -32.27
N PRO A 4 7.18 13.17 -31.33
CA PRO A 4 8.12 12.16 -30.87
C PRO A 4 7.33 11.04 -30.22
N ASP A 5 7.53 9.84 -30.74
CA ASP A 5 6.98 8.59 -30.22
C ASP A 5 7.48 8.44 -28.77
N ASP A 6 6.59 8.68 -27.81
CA ASP A 6 6.90 8.80 -26.36
C ASP A 6 7.10 7.40 -25.71
N PHE A 7 7.38 6.38 -26.52
CA PHE A 7 7.66 5.03 -26.05
C PHE A 7 9.17 4.88 -25.82
N PRO A 8 9.61 4.63 -24.59
CA PRO A 8 11.03 4.46 -24.31
C PRO A 8 11.60 3.26 -25.08
N SER A 9 12.70 3.51 -25.81
CA SER A 9 13.43 2.52 -26.59
C SER A 9 13.85 1.30 -25.76
N GLU A 10 13.80 0.11 -26.37
CA GLU A 10 13.77 -1.25 -25.76
C GLU A 10 14.88 -1.63 -24.76
N GLU A 11 15.93 -0.82 -24.56
CA GLU A 11 16.89 -0.99 -23.47
C GLU A 11 16.92 0.26 -22.60
N GLN A 12 15.91 0.44 -21.74
CA GLN A 12 16.11 1.29 -20.57
C GLN A 12 17.32 0.75 -19.80
N ASN A 13 18.34 1.60 -19.66
CA ASN A 13 19.56 1.32 -18.92
C ASN A 13 19.17 0.71 -17.57
N VAL A 14 19.72 -0.46 -17.24
CA VAL A 14 19.40 -1.20 -16.01
C VAL A 14 19.56 -0.29 -14.78
N ALA A 15 20.53 0.62 -14.78
CA ALA A 15 20.70 1.61 -13.72
C ALA A 15 19.48 2.53 -13.55
N VAL A 16 18.88 2.99 -14.66
CA VAL A 16 17.67 3.83 -14.66
C VAL A 16 16.48 3.07 -14.10
N LEU A 17 16.33 1.79 -14.43
CA LEU A 17 15.25 0.94 -13.91
C LEU A 17 15.37 0.72 -12.41
N ILE A 18 16.60 0.49 -11.93
CA ILE A 18 16.87 0.32 -10.50
C ILE A 18 16.57 1.60 -9.75
N GLU A 19 17.02 2.73 -10.27
CA GLU A 19 16.78 4.02 -9.63
C GLU A 19 15.29 4.37 -9.62
N THR A 20 14.60 4.13 -10.73
CA THR A 20 13.14 4.25 -10.80
C THR A 20 12.44 3.42 -9.71
N LEU A 21 12.86 2.17 -9.52
CA LEU A 21 12.30 1.31 -8.47
C LEU A 21 12.59 1.87 -7.07
N ARG A 22 13.78 2.41 -6.83
CA ARG A 22 14.16 3.02 -5.54
C ARG A 22 13.34 4.27 -5.25
N GLU A 23 13.20 5.16 -6.22
CA GLU A 23 12.40 6.38 -6.10
C GLU A 23 10.94 6.03 -5.80
N ASP A 24 10.35 5.08 -6.53
CA ASP A 24 8.96 4.67 -6.31
C ASP A 24 8.76 4.02 -4.92
N LEU A 25 9.73 3.23 -4.44
CA LEU A 25 9.68 2.67 -3.08
C LEU A 25 9.85 3.76 -2.02
N ALA A 26 10.72 4.75 -2.24
CA ALA A 26 10.89 5.89 -1.36
C ALA A 26 9.61 6.74 -1.29
N ASP A 27 8.98 7.00 -2.43
CA ASP A 27 7.67 7.67 -2.55
C ASP A 27 6.58 6.97 -1.76
N LEU A 28 6.66 5.64 -1.62
CA LEU A 28 5.74 4.82 -0.82
C LEU A 28 6.14 4.70 0.65
N ASN A 29 7.35 5.12 1.03
CA ASN A 29 8.00 4.78 2.29
C ASN A 29 8.06 3.26 2.51
N TRP A 30 8.23 2.48 1.44
CA TRP A 30 8.25 1.02 1.49
C TRP A 30 9.66 0.47 1.58
N THR A 31 9.84 -0.48 2.48
CA THR A 31 11.01 -1.36 2.49
C THR A 31 10.80 -2.53 1.52
N PRO A 32 11.86 -3.26 1.15
CA PRO A 32 11.72 -4.51 0.39
C PRO A 32 10.76 -5.52 1.04
N ALA A 33 10.70 -5.56 2.37
CA ALA A 33 9.76 -6.41 3.10
C ALA A 33 8.30 -5.95 2.96
N ALA A 34 8.05 -4.64 2.90
CA ALA A 34 6.71 -4.10 2.66
C ALA A 34 6.24 -4.41 1.22
N LEU A 35 7.13 -4.27 0.23
CA LEU A 35 6.84 -4.66 -1.14
C LEU A 35 6.57 -6.17 -1.25
N MET A 36 7.36 -7.01 -0.60
CA MET A 36 7.12 -8.45 -0.54
C MET A 36 5.74 -8.78 0.03
N ASP A 37 5.37 -8.17 1.17
CA ASP A 37 4.04 -8.38 1.75
C ASP A 37 2.92 -7.95 0.80
N ARG A 38 3.11 -6.83 0.09
CA ARG A 38 2.17 -6.38 -0.92
C ARG A 38 2.02 -7.41 -2.04
N MET A 39 3.13 -7.90 -2.60
CA MET A 39 3.10 -8.92 -3.65
C MET A 39 2.37 -10.18 -3.19
N ARG A 40 2.60 -10.64 -1.95
CA ARG A 40 1.89 -11.78 -1.38
C ARG A 40 0.40 -11.52 -1.20
N SER A 41 0.02 -10.33 -0.74
CA SER A 41 -1.40 -9.95 -0.62
C SER A 41 -2.13 -9.92 -1.97
N LEU A 42 -1.39 -9.75 -3.07
CA LEU A 42 -1.91 -9.76 -4.44
C LEU A 42 -1.85 -11.15 -5.11
N GLY A 43 -1.48 -12.19 -4.36
CA GLY A 43 -1.49 -13.57 -4.85
C GLY A 43 -0.13 -14.12 -5.30
N ASP A 44 0.99 -13.45 -5.02
CA ASP A 44 2.31 -14.06 -5.22
C ASP A 44 2.50 -15.24 -4.25
N TYR A 45 2.45 -16.44 -4.81
CA TYR A 45 2.51 -17.72 -4.09
C TYR A 45 3.94 -18.18 -3.76
N ARG A 46 4.97 -17.45 -4.22
CA ARG A 46 6.36 -17.82 -3.94
C ARG A 46 6.65 -17.69 -2.44
N LYS A 47 7.64 -18.47 -1.95
CA LYS A 47 8.10 -18.36 -0.56
C LYS A 47 8.55 -16.93 -0.27
N PRO A 48 8.24 -16.34 0.91
CA PRO A 48 8.60 -14.95 1.25
C PRO A 48 10.09 -14.64 1.03
N GLN A 49 10.97 -15.55 1.45
CA GLN A 49 12.43 -15.42 1.29
C GLN A 49 12.85 -15.32 -0.18
N THR A 50 12.16 -16.03 -1.08
CA THR A 50 12.44 -16.00 -2.52
C THR A 50 12.07 -14.65 -3.12
N ILE A 51 10.89 -14.12 -2.76
CA ILE A 51 10.42 -12.82 -3.22
C ILE A 51 11.36 -11.72 -2.72
N LEU A 52 11.64 -11.70 -1.40
CA LEU A 52 12.51 -10.71 -0.78
C LEU A 52 13.91 -10.71 -1.38
N ARG A 53 14.49 -11.90 -1.59
CA ARG A 53 15.79 -12.03 -2.25
C ARG A 53 15.74 -11.47 -3.67
N GLY A 54 14.68 -11.75 -4.43
CA GLY A 54 14.50 -11.19 -5.77
C GLY A 54 14.47 -9.66 -5.78
N ILE A 55 13.71 -9.07 -4.86
CA ILE A 55 13.62 -7.61 -4.70
C ILE A 55 14.99 -7.01 -4.37
N ASN A 56 15.70 -7.57 -3.38
CA ASN A 56 17.02 -7.07 -2.98
C ASN A 56 18.04 -7.19 -4.11
N ARG A 57 18.08 -8.32 -4.83
CA ARG A 57 18.98 -8.49 -5.98
C ARG A 57 18.70 -7.49 -7.10
N ALA A 58 17.43 -7.14 -7.32
CA ALA A 58 17.06 -6.08 -8.26
C ALA A 58 17.56 -4.71 -7.78
N LEU A 59 17.32 -4.36 -6.51
CA LEU A 59 17.77 -3.09 -5.92
C LEU A 59 19.30 -2.96 -5.85
N GLU A 60 20.02 -4.07 -5.70
CA GLU A 60 21.48 -4.16 -5.70
C GLU A 60 22.07 -4.20 -7.12
N GLY A 61 21.22 -4.27 -8.16
CA GLY A 61 21.64 -4.33 -9.56
C GLY A 61 22.25 -5.66 -10.01
N GLN A 62 22.10 -6.71 -9.20
CA GLN A 62 22.51 -8.07 -9.58
C GLN A 62 21.57 -8.70 -10.61
N THR A 63 20.34 -8.18 -10.73
CA THR A 63 19.34 -8.60 -11.72
C THR A 63 18.57 -7.39 -12.21
N LYS A 64 18.22 -7.34 -13.50
CA LYS A 64 17.32 -6.30 -14.05
C LYS A 64 15.95 -6.37 -13.34
N PRO A 65 15.41 -5.25 -12.81
CA PRO A 65 14.04 -5.22 -12.32
C PRO A 65 13.06 -5.62 -13.43
N SER A 66 12.10 -6.49 -13.14
CA SER A 66 11.11 -6.88 -14.14
C SER A 66 10.14 -5.72 -14.41
N GLY A 67 9.61 -5.65 -15.64
CA GLY A 67 8.63 -4.63 -16.01
C GLY A 67 7.37 -4.71 -15.13
N GLU A 68 6.91 -5.91 -14.78
CA GLU A 68 5.74 -6.10 -13.91
C GLU A 68 5.99 -5.56 -12.51
N LEU A 69 7.20 -5.73 -11.97
CA LEU A 69 7.56 -5.19 -10.67
C LEU A 69 7.51 -3.66 -10.69
N LEU A 70 8.09 -3.03 -11.72
CA LEU A 70 8.06 -1.58 -11.88
C LEU A 70 6.63 -1.05 -12.02
N CYS A 71 5.81 -1.69 -12.87
CA CYS A 71 4.41 -1.34 -13.03
C CYS A 71 3.64 -1.47 -11.72
N LEU A 72 3.86 -2.53 -10.95
CA LEU A 72 3.21 -2.75 -9.66
C LEU A 72 3.52 -1.62 -8.67
N VAL A 73 4.80 -1.29 -8.47
CA VAL A 73 5.20 -0.24 -7.52
C VAL A 73 4.72 1.12 -8.00
N ARG A 74 4.85 1.42 -9.30
CA ARG A 74 4.35 2.69 -9.86
C ARG A 74 2.83 2.84 -9.71
N GLN A 75 2.08 1.75 -9.88
CA GLN A 75 0.64 1.75 -9.65
C GLN A 75 0.30 2.00 -8.18
N ALA A 76 1.08 1.43 -7.25
CA ALA A 76 0.93 1.73 -5.82
C ALA A 76 1.24 3.20 -5.51
N VAL A 77 2.24 3.82 -6.13
CA VAL A 77 2.53 5.26 -5.99
C VAL A 77 1.33 6.09 -6.44
N ARG A 78 0.78 5.79 -7.62
CA ARG A 78 -0.42 6.48 -8.14
C ARG A 78 -1.61 6.33 -7.20
N PHE A 79 -1.79 5.14 -6.64
CA PHE A 79 -2.82 4.85 -5.66
C PHE A 79 -2.63 5.67 -4.36
N LYS A 80 -1.43 5.70 -3.77
CA LYS A 80 -1.10 6.57 -2.62
C LYS A 80 -1.44 8.03 -2.93
N ARG A 81 -1.00 8.54 -4.08
CA ARG A 81 -1.28 9.93 -4.51
C ARG A 81 -2.79 10.20 -4.65
N ARG A 82 -3.57 9.22 -5.14
CA ARG A 82 -5.04 9.32 -5.20
C ARG A 82 -5.64 9.42 -3.81
N LEU A 83 -5.23 8.53 -2.90
CA LEU A 83 -5.72 8.54 -1.51
C LEU A 83 -5.39 9.84 -0.79
N LEU A 84 -4.21 10.43 -1.04
CA LEU A 84 -3.86 11.73 -0.45
C LEU A 84 -4.69 12.89 -0.99
N ARG A 85 -5.18 12.82 -2.24
CA ARG A 85 -6.15 13.80 -2.74
C ARG A 85 -7.50 13.67 -2.04
N SER A 86 -7.94 12.45 -1.75
CA SER A 86 -9.23 12.20 -1.10
C SER A 86 -9.18 12.47 0.40
N TYR A 87 -8.16 11.97 1.09
CA TYR A 87 -8.10 11.89 2.54
C TYR A 87 -6.95 12.70 3.17
N GLY A 88 -6.07 13.33 2.38
CA GLY A 88 -4.87 14.01 2.91
C GLY A 88 -5.17 15.16 3.88
N ASN A 89 -6.34 15.79 3.74
CA ASN A 89 -6.80 16.87 4.63
C ASN A 89 -7.61 16.38 5.84
N THR A 90 -7.66 15.06 6.08
CA THR A 90 -8.38 14.49 7.22
C THR A 90 -7.79 15.03 8.52
N LEU A 91 -8.66 15.55 9.39
CA LEU A 91 -8.26 16.04 10.71
C LEU A 91 -7.95 14.87 11.63
N TRP A 92 -6.80 14.96 12.30
CA TRP A 92 -6.34 13.97 13.27
C TRP A 92 -6.37 14.58 14.66
N THR A 93 -7.00 13.89 15.60
CA THR A 93 -7.03 14.27 17.00
C THR A 93 -5.98 13.46 17.76
N GLN A 94 -5.11 14.13 18.50
CA GLN A 94 -4.18 13.45 19.41
C GLN A 94 -4.90 13.13 20.73
N LEU A 95 -4.73 11.90 21.21
CA LEU A 95 -5.27 11.40 22.46
C LEU A 95 -4.25 11.53 23.59
N GLY A 96 -4.71 11.39 24.84
CA GLY A 96 -3.87 11.58 26.04
C GLY A 96 -2.73 10.56 26.20
N ASP A 97 -2.81 9.42 25.51
CA ASP A 97 -1.78 8.38 25.44
C ASP A 97 -0.75 8.61 24.30
N GLY A 98 -0.88 9.72 23.56
CA GLY A 98 -0.05 10.03 22.40
C GLY A 98 -0.51 9.38 21.09
N SER A 99 -1.57 8.58 21.12
CA SER A 99 -2.19 8.04 19.91
C SER A 99 -2.83 9.14 19.07
N HIS A 100 -2.91 8.94 17.76
CA HIS A 100 -3.66 9.84 16.86
C HIS A 100 -4.87 9.09 16.31
N THR A 101 -6.04 9.70 16.35
CA THR A 101 -7.27 9.10 15.83
C THR A 101 -8.00 10.01 14.86
N THR A 102 -8.74 9.40 13.95
CA THR A 102 -9.68 10.08 13.07
C THR A 102 -10.84 9.14 12.73
N GLN A 103 -11.92 9.71 12.20
CA GLN A 103 -13.07 8.98 11.68
C GLN A 103 -13.23 9.34 10.21
N VAL A 104 -13.31 8.32 9.36
CA VAL A 104 -13.63 8.47 7.95
C VAL A 104 -14.82 7.56 7.66
N GLU A 105 -15.97 8.16 7.35
CA GLU A 105 -17.24 7.44 7.20
C GLU A 105 -17.52 6.56 8.43
N ASP A 106 -17.79 5.27 8.22
CA ASP A 106 -18.07 4.28 9.25
C ASP A 106 -16.80 3.66 9.87
N PHE A 107 -15.61 4.10 9.46
CA PHE A 107 -14.33 3.60 9.97
C PHE A 107 -13.65 4.55 10.94
N ARG A 108 -13.30 4.02 12.11
CA ARG A 108 -12.38 4.66 13.05
C ARG A 108 -10.96 4.21 12.74
N ILE A 109 -10.06 5.16 12.62
CA ILE A 109 -8.64 4.92 12.44
C ILE A 109 -7.91 5.39 13.69
N THR A 110 -7.01 4.55 14.21
CA THR A 110 -6.14 4.88 15.34
C THR A 110 -4.69 4.52 15.00
N LEU A 111 -3.79 5.49 15.18
CA LEU A 111 -2.35 5.35 15.06
C LEU A 111 -1.78 5.34 16.47
N ALA A 112 -1.39 4.15 16.94
CA ALA A 112 -0.87 3.98 18.29
C ALA A 112 0.66 4.00 18.27
N PRO A 113 1.33 4.88 19.05
CA PRO A 113 2.77 4.85 19.17
C PRO A 113 3.24 3.55 19.82
N GLN A 114 4.36 3.04 19.35
CA GLN A 114 5.01 1.83 19.80
C GLN A 114 6.45 2.13 20.21
N THR A 115 7.11 1.14 20.81
CA THR A 115 8.53 1.26 21.16
C THR A 115 9.39 1.57 19.93
N LYS A 116 10.50 2.29 20.14
CA LYS A 116 11.46 2.69 19.10
C LYS A 116 10.88 3.60 18.01
N GLY A 117 9.89 4.43 18.35
CA GLY A 117 9.33 5.43 17.43
C GLY A 117 8.41 4.85 16.35
N ARG A 118 8.04 3.58 16.48
CA ARG A 118 7.19 2.89 15.51
C ARG A 118 5.72 3.18 15.76
N TRP A 119 4.90 2.96 14.74
CA TRP A 119 3.47 3.23 14.78
C TRP A 119 2.68 2.02 14.32
N LEU A 120 1.69 1.63 15.12
CA LEU A 120 0.69 0.63 14.76
C LEU A 120 -0.52 1.33 14.13
N VAL A 121 -0.97 0.81 13.00
CA VAL A 121 -2.19 1.28 12.32
C VAL A 121 -3.33 0.33 12.65
N VAL A 122 -4.38 0.88 13.25
CA VAL A 122 -5.60 0.16 13.61
C VAL A 122 -6.77 0.82 12.86
N VAL A 123 -7.52 0.03 12.11
CA VAL A 123 -8.71 0.48 11.37
C VAL A 123 -9.87 -0.41 11.81
N VAL A 124 -10.96 0.19 12.28
CA VAL A 124 -12.11 -0.55 12.81
C VAL A 124 -13.39 0.05 12.25
N HIS A 125 -14.21 -0.78 11.61
CA HIS A 125 -15.55 -0.43 11.18
C HIS A 125 -16.50 -0.32 12.39
N LYS A 126 -17.57 0.47 12.28
CA LYS A 126 -18.60 0.61 13.32
C LYS A 126 -19.19 -0.73 13.79
N ASP A 127 -19.24 -1.73 12.90
CA ASP A 127 -19.77 -3.08 13.21
C ASP A 127 -18.73 -4.00 13.87
N GLY A 128 -17.54 -3.48 14.20
CA GLY A 128 -16.46 -4.21 14.86
C GLY A 128 -15.51 -4.95 13.92
N TYR A 129 -15.78 -4.98 12.62
CA TYR A 129 -14.84 -5.51 11.62
C TYR A 129 -13.52 -4.71 11.62
N SER A 130 -12.39 -5.42 11.63
CA SER A 130 -11.06 -4.83 11.48
C SER A 130 -10.29 -5.62 10.42
N PRO A 131 -9.77 -4.98 9.36
CA PRO A 131 -8.80 -5.64 8.49
C PRO A 131 -7.55 -6.04 9.29
N ALA A 132 -6.76 -6.95 8.70
CA ALA A 132 -5.47 -7.33 9.27
C ALA A 132 -4.55 -6.11 9.42
N TYR A 133 -3.85 -6.02 10.55
CA TYR A 133 -2.94 -4.90 10.80
C TYR A 133 -1.78 -4.92 9.80
N PRO A 134 -1.48 -3.78 9.16
CA PRO A 134 -0.29 -3.67 8.32
C PRO A 134 0.97 -3.72 9.20
N ARG A 135 2.14 -3.82 8.56
CA ARG A 135 3.43 -3.68 9.27
C ARG A 135 3.48 -2.37 10.04
N TRP A 136 4.24 -2.37 11.13
CA TRP A 136 4.56 -1.14 11.85
C TRP A 136 5.27 -0.14 10.94
N GLN A 137 4.93 1.14 11.13
CA GLN A 137 5.48 2.24 10.35
C GLN A 137 6.52 3.00 11.17
N GLU A 138 7.59 3.45 10.53
CA GLU A 138 8.72 4.09 11.23
C GLU A 138 8.46 5.57 11.55
N THR A 139 7.42 6.18 10.98
CA THR A 139 7.02 7.57 11.25
C THR A 139 5.51 7.72 11.33
N LEU A 140 5.04 8.76 12.00
CA LEU A 140 3.60 9.10 12.07
C LEU A 140 3.02 9.37 10.68
N GLU A 141 3.78 10.03 9.81
CA GLU A 141 3.34 10.32 8.44
C GLU A 141 3.18 9.05 7.60
N ALA A 142 4.14 8.13 7.68
CA ALA A 142 4.01 6.81 7.05
C ALA A 142 2.82 6.03 7.61
N ALA A 143 2.54 6.15 8.91
CA ALA A 143 1.37 5.57 9.56
C ALA A 143 0.04 6.14 9.02
N LYS A 144 -0.04 7.46 8.80
CA LYS A 144 -1.21 8.10 8.17
C LYS A 144 -1.43 7.61 6.74
N HIS A 145 -0.37 7.54 5.95
CA HIS A 145 -0.45 7.04 4.57
C HIS A 145 -0.90 5.58 4.51
N MET A 146 -0.30 4.73 5.36
CA MET A 146 -0.67 3.33 5.46
C MET A 146 -2.12 3.16 5.94
N ALA A 147 -2.57 3.98 6.89
CA ALA A 147 -3.97 4.01 7.33
C ALA A 147 -4.95 4.22 6.17
N PHE A 148 -4.69 5.18 5.27
CA PHE A 148 -5.57 5.41 4.12
C PHE A 148 -5.56 4.25 3.13
N MET A 149 -4.42 3.59 2.94
CA MET A 149 -4.35 2.38 2.11
C MET A 149 -5.11 1.21 2.75
N THR A 150 -4.99 1.03 4.06
CA THR A 150 -5.73 0.01 4.81
C THR A 150 -7.23 0.28 4.79
N LEU A 151 -7.65 1.55 4.93
CA LEU A 151 -9.04 1.97 4.83
C LEU A 151 -9.63 1.64 3.46
N ASP A 152 -8.98 2.04 2.36
CA ASP A 152 -9.52 1.81 1.00
C ASP A 152 -9.67 0.32 0.70
N ASN A 153 -8.69 -0.52 1.09
CA ASN A 153 -8.84 -1.97 0.97
C ASN A 153 -9.99 -2.53 1.82
N ALA A 154 -10.22 -1.99 3.02
CA ALA A 154 -11.32 -2.41 3.89
C ALA A 154 -12.70 -2.00 3.33
N GLN A 155 -12.80 -0.81 2.75
CA GLN A 155 -14.00 -0.34 2.04
C GLN A 155 -14.30 -1.22 0.82
N ASN A 156 -13.28 -1.53 0.00
CA ASN A 156 -13.46 -2.41 -1.16
C ASN A 156 -13.91 -3.81 -0.74
N TRP A 157 -13.31 -4.39 0.30
CA TRP A 157 -13.71 -5.71 0.80
C TRP A 157 -15.16 -5.72 1.31
N GLN A 158 -15.60 -4.69 2.04
CA GLN A 158 -16.99 -4.55 2.49
C GLN A 158 -17.95 -4.49 1.30
N GLN A 159 -17.59 -3.76 0.25
CA GLN A 159 -18.40 -3.68 -0.97
C GLN A 159 -18.48 -5.03 -1.69
N GLU A 160 -17.34 -5.70 -1.91
CA GLU A 160 -17.30 -7.03 -2.55
C GLU A 160 -18.14 -8.06 -1.77
N TYR A 161 -18.04 -8.04 -0.44
CA TYR A 161 -18.81 -8.91 0.43
C TYR A 161 -20.32 -8.62 0.33
N ALA A 162 -20.72 -7.35 0.32
CA ALA A 162 -22.12 -6.97 0.16
C ALA A 162 -22.69 -7.40 -1.21
N GLU A 163 -21.90 -7.27 -2.28
CA GLU A 163 -22.27 -7.71 -3.63
C GLU A 163 -22.39 -9.24 -3.72
N GLU A 164 -21.53 -9.99 -3.04
CA GLU A 164 -21.64 -11.45 -2.95
C GLU A 164 -22.91 -11.88 -2.21
N GLN A 165 -23.19 -11.30 -1.05
CA GLN A 165 -24.42 -11.57 -0.29
C GLN A 165 -25.70 -11.25 -1.08
N ALA A 166 -25.70 -10.13 -1.83
CA ALA A 166 -26.82 -9.78 -2.69
C ALA A 166 -27.05 -10.79 -3.83
N ARG A 167 -25.96 -11.31 -4.43
CA ARG A 167 -26.03 -12.35 -5.46
C ARG A 167 -26.53 -13.68 -4.90
N GLU A 168 -26.06 -14.10 -3.73
CA GLU A 168 -26.53 -15.32 -3.06
C GLU A 168 -28.02 -15.23 -2.73
N ALA A 169 -28.47 -14.11 -2.15
CA ALA A 169 -29.89 -13.90 -1.85
C ALA A 169 -30.77 -13.93 -3.11
N ALA A 170 -30.30 -13.34 -4.23
CA ALA A 170 -31.00 -13.36 -5.51
C ALA A 170 -31.01 -14.74 -6.18
N ALA A 171 -30.00 -15.58 -5.95
CA ALA A 171 -29.93 -16.95 -6.48
C ALA A 171 -30.82 -17.94 -5.71
N HIS A 172 -31.25 -17.59 -4.49
CA HIS A 172 -32.14 -18.37 -3.64
C HIS A 172 -33.62 -17.91 -3.69
N LEU A 173 -33.95 -16.95 -4.56
CA LEU A 173 -35.31 -16.50 -4.88
C LEU A 173 -35.80 -17.13 -6.20
#